data_AF-A0A7L1QK42-F1
#
_entry.id   AF-A0A7L1QK42-F1
#
_cell.length_a   1.000
_cell.length_b   1.000
_cell.length_c   1.000
_cell.angle_alpha   90.00
_cell.angle_beta   90.00
_cell.angle_gamma   90.00
#
_symmetry.space_group_name_H-M   'P 1'
#
loop_
_entity.id
_entity.type
_entity.pdbx_description
1 polymer ?
#
loop_
_entity_poly.entity_id
_entity_poly.type
_entity_poly.pdbx_seq_one_letter_code
_entity_poly.pdbx_strand_id
1 'polypeptide(L)'
;AYWRYNVDLYFWAFSFECTGVSNLELIRKLAGAWKELPASQKQVYEEAKKTDWKRYGEQMAAFKAQLTPAQAAALKEERRKQMAKRRSIRAKRELNLLGKPKRARTAFNIFLAENYKESEGISPVAKMKKLFDTWQKLSASQKQPYLQLAQDDKVRYENEMKSWEAKMLELGREDLVRSTTQKLQKKPAETAHQAATAKASSGRNKAKLKKSEE
;
A
#
# COMPACT_ATOMS: atom_id res chain seq x y z
N ALA A 1 -20.70 -24.42 5.58
CA ALA A 1 -21.08 -25.09 4.35
C ALA A 1 -19.87 -25.11 3.45
N TYR A 2 -19.72 -24.16 2.51
CA TYR A 2 -18.63 -24.18 1.53
C TYR A 2 -17.21 -24.26 2.11
N TRP A 3 -16.86 -23.46 3.13
CA TRP A 3 -15.52 -23.52 3.74
C TRP A 3 -15.21 -24.84 4.47
N ARG A 4 -16.22 -25.48 5.06
CA ARG A 4 -16.08 -26.79 5.74
C ARG A 4 -15.92 -27.90 4.69
N TYR A 5 -16.79 -27.92 3.68
CA TYR A 5 -16.66 -28.75 2.48
C TYR A 5 -15.29 -28.61 1.81
N ASN A 6 -14.81 -27.37 1.66
CA ASN A 6 -13.52 -27.10 1.05
C ASN A 6 -12.37 -27.60 1.94
N VAL A 7 -12.40 -27.42 3.27
CA VAL A 7 -11.38 -27.96 4.18
C VAL A 7 -11.37 -29.49 4.20
N ASP A 8 -12.54 -30.11 4.27
CA ASP A 8 -12.68 -31.57 4.34
C ASP A 8 -12.23 -32.22 3.02
N LEU A 9 -12.57 -31.63 1.87
CA LEU A 9 -12.14 -32.11 0.56
C LEU A 9 -10.74 -31.66 0.15
N TYR A 10 -10.23 -30.53 0.63
CA TYR A 10 -8.83 -30.16 0.45
C TYR A 10 -7.94 -31.15 1.19
N PHE A 11 -8.30 -31.51 2.43
CA PHE A 11 -7.55 -32.47 3.22
C PHE A 11 -7.56 -33.87 2.59
N TRP A 12 -8.71 -34.27 2.02
CA TRP A 12 -8.86 -35.53 1.29
C TRP A 12 -8.11 -35.52 -0.06
N ALA A 13 -8.29 -34.49 -0.89
CA ALA A 13 -7.65 -34.37 -2.21
C ALA A 13 -6.13 -34.17 -2.13
N PHE A 14 -5.64 -33.46 -1.10
CA PHE A 14 -4.21 -33.31 -0.82
C PHE A 14 -3.56 -34.61 -0.31
N SER A 15 -4.31 -35.46 0.40
CA SER A 15 -3.80 -36.71 0.96
C SER A 15 -3.84 -37.91 0.00
N PHE A 16 -4.74 -37.95 -1.00
CA PHE A 16 -4.96 -39.20 -1.76
C PHE A 16 -4.86 -39.10 -3.30
N GLU A 17 -5.12 -37.97 -3.96
CA GLU A 17 -5.34 -38.00 -5.43
C GLU A 17 -4.74 -36.87 -6.27
N CYS A 18 -4.17 -35.81 -5.68
CA CYS A 18 -3.74 -34.63 -6.46
C CYS A 18 -2.27 -34.19 -6.19
N THR A 19 -1.31 -35.12 -6.23
CA THR A 19 0.12 -34.79 -6.22
C THR A 19 0.61 -34.36 -7.61
N GLY A 20 0.19 -33.18 -8.07
CA GLY A 20 0.63 -32.64 -9.37
C GLY A 20 -0.21 -31.50 -9.96
N VAL A 21 -1.41 -31.27 -9.44
CA VAL A 21 -2.31 -30.20 -9.92
C VAL A 21 -2.05 -28.90 -9.17
N SER A 22 -2.10 -27.76 -9.86
CA SER A 22 -1.94 -26.44 -9.21
C SER A 22 -3.06 -26.19 -8.19
N ASN A 23 -2.71 -25.66 -7.01
CA ASN A 23 -3.67 -25.34 -5.96
C ASN A 23 -4.85 -24.49 -6.45
N LEU A 24 -4.62 -23.58 -7.40
CA LEU A 24 -5.68 -22.73 -7.98
C LEU A 24 -6.68 -23.54 -8.82
N GLU A 25 -6.19 -24.55 -9.54
CA GLU A 25 -7.04 -25.45 -10.34
C GLU A 25 -7.85 -26.38 -9.43
N LEU A 26 -7.25 -26.84 -8.32
CA LEU A 26 -7.97 -27.61 -7.31
C LEU A 26 -9.10 -26.80 -6.67
N ILE A 27 -8.85 -25.54 -6.26
CA ILE A 27 -9.89 -24.61 -5.76
C ILE A 27 -11.01 -24.49 -6.79
N ARG A 28 -10.66 -24.32 -8.08
CA ARG A 28 -11.63 -24.13 -9.15
C ARG A 28 -12.49 -25.38 -9.37
N LYS A 29 -11.89 -26.57 -9.38
CA LYS A 29 -12.60 -27.86 -9.48
C LYS A 29 -13.56 -28.07 -8.31
N LEU A 30 -13.09 -27.84 -7.08
CA LEU A 30 -13.92 -27.95 -5.87
C LEU A 30 -15.07 -26.95 -5.84
N ALA A 31 -14.85 -25.73 -6.36
CA ALA A 31 -15.90 -24.74 -6.51
C ALA A 31 -16.97 -25.20 -7.52
N GLY A 32 -16.56 -25.86 -8.61
CA GLY A 32 -17.47 -26.48 -9.58
C GLY A 32 -18.29 -27.61 -8.95
N ALA A 33 -17.62 -28.57 -8.32
CA ALA A 33 -18.27 -29.71 -7.65
C ALA A 33 -19.26 -29.27 -6.57
N TRP A 34 -18.95 -28.22 -5.80
CA TRP A 34 -19.90 -27.65 -4.84
C TRP A 34 -21.15 -27.07 -5.51
N LYS A 35 -21.03 -26.44 -6.68
CA LYS A 35 -22.19 -25.88 -7.39
C LYS A 35 -23.14 -27.00 -7.80
N GLU A 36 -22.60 -28.10 -8.33
CA GLU A 36 -23.35 -29.26 -8.82
C GLU A 36 -23.93 -30.14 -7.69
N LEU A 37 -23.43 -30.02 -6.46
CA LEU A 37 -23.87 -30.83 -5.33
C LEU A 37 -25.38 -30.62 -5.01
N PRO A 38 -26.19 -31.68 -4.83
CA PRO A 38 -27.60 -31.56 -4.51
C PRO A 38 -27.84 -30.94 -3.13
N ALA A 39 -29.00 -30.32 -2.93
CA ALA A 39 -29.35 -29.61 -1.70
C ALA A 39 -29.29 -30.50 -0.45
N SER A 40 -29.68 -31.77 -0.57
CA SER A 40 -29.63 -32.76 0.52
C SER A 40 -28.20 -33.00 1.03
N GLN A 41 -27.22 -33.09 0.12
CA GLN A 41 -25.82 -33.27 0.49
C GLN A 41 -25.20 -31.96 1.01
N LYS A 42 -25.60 -30.81 0.46
CA LYS A 42 -25.21 -29.49 0.98
C LYS A 42 -25.71 -29.27 2.42
N GLN A 43 -26.90 -29.78 2.74
CA GLN A 43 -27.53 -29.62 4.06
C GLN A 43 -26.65 -30.15 5.19
N VAL A 44 -25.97 -31.30 5.00
CA VAL A 44 -25.03 -31.86 5.98
C VAL A 44 -23.94 -30.85 6.35
N TYR A 45 -23.39 -30.13 5.35
CA TYR A 45 -22.36 -29.10 5.59
C TYR A 45 -22.92 -27.79 6.15
N GLU A 46 -24.21 -27.52 5.98
CA GLU A 46 -24.88 -26.39 6.60
C GLU A 46 -25.16 -26.64 8.07
N GLU A 47 -25.63 -27.83 8.41
CA GLU A 47 -25.82 -28.28 9.80
C GLU A 47 -24.48 -28.31 10.53
N ALA A 48 -23.45 -28.90 9.93
CA ALA A 48 -22.09 -28.88 10.46
C ALA A 48 -21.56 -27.45 10.67
N LYS A 49 -21.87 -26.51 9.77
CA LYS A 49 -21.50 -25.09 9.96
C LYS A 49 -22.20 -24.49 11.17
N LYS A 50 -23.49 -24.80 11.38
CA LYS A 50 -24.26 -24.29 12.51
C LYS A 50 -23.68 -24.82 13.82
N THR A 51 -23.34 -26.11 13.88
CA THR A 51 -22.72 -26.72 15.07
C THR A 51 -21.33 -26.16 15.33
N ASP A 52 -20.48 -26.06 14.30
CA ASP A 52 -19.13 -25.47 14.41
C ASP A 52 -19.19 -24.01 14.85
N TRP A 53 -20.17 -23.23 14.37
CA TRP A 53 -20.33 -21.83 14.79
C TRP A 53 -20.68 -21.70 16.27
N LYS A 54 -21.57 -22.55 16.78
CA LYS A 54 -21.89 -22.61 18.22
C LYS A 54 -20.65 -22.96 19.03
N ARG A 55 -19.95 -24.03 18.65
CA ARG A 55 -18.71 -24.47 19.29
C ARG A 55 -17.64 -23.37 19.30
N TYR A 56 -17.44 -22.69 18.17
CA TYR A 56 -16.49 -21.58 18.08
C TYR A 56 -16.88 -20.42 19.01
N GLY A 57 -18.17 -20.09 19.09
CA GLY A 57 -18.67 -19.06 19.99
C GLY A 57 -18.37 -19.37 21.45
N GLU A 58 -18.68 -20.60 21.88
CA GLU A 58 -18.40 -21.09 23.24
C GLU A 58 -16.90 -21.10 23.55
N GLN A 59 -16.07 -21.65 22.64
CA GLN A 59 -14.61 -21.67 22.79
C GLN A 59 -14.02 -20.25 22.85
N MET A 60 -14.50 -19.34 22.00
CA MET A 60 -14.04 -17.96 21.99
C MET A 60 -14.47 -17.21 23.27
N ALA A 61 -15.66 -17.49 23.79
CA ALA A 61 -16.13 -16.93 25.06
C ALA A 61 -15.27 -17.42 26.23
N ALA A 62 -15.03 -18.73 26.32
CA ALA A 62 -14.16 -19.33 27.33
C ALA A 62 -12.72 -18.77 27.25
N PHE A 63 -12.15 -18.68 26.04
CA PHE A 63 -10.82 -18.10 25.81
C PHE A 63 -10.74 -16.64 26.26
N LYS A 64 -11.76 -15.82 25.92
CA LYS A 64 -11.84 -14.42 26.35
C LYS A 64 -12.00 -14.27 27.86
N ALA A 65 -12.73 -15.17 28.52
CA ALA A 65 -12.90 -15.15 29.96
C ALA A 65 -11.62 -15.52 30.72
N GLN A 66 -10.77 -16.38 30.13
CA GLN A 66 -9.47 -16.77 30.71
C GLN A 66 -8.39 -15.68 30.57
N LEU A 67 -8.55 -14.74 29.63
CA LEU A 67 -7.54 -13.72 29.32
C LEU A 67 -7.44 -12.66 30.41
N THR A 68 -6.21 -12.36 30.84
CA THR A 68 -5.95 -11.18 31.67
C THR A 68 -6.11 -9.89 30.84
N PRO A 69 -6.47 -8.75 31.45
CA PRO A 69 -6.58 -7.47 30.74
C PRO A 69 -5.32 -7.08 29.95
N ALA A 70 -4.13 -7.38 30.50
CA ALA A 70 -2.85 -7.12 29.85
C ALA A 70 -2.64 -7.99 28.61
N GLN A 71 -2.94 -9.29 28.68
CA GLN A 71 -2.86 -10.18 27.52
C GLN A 71 -3.88 -9.80 26.43
N ALA A 72 -5.10 -9.43 26.82
CA ALA A 72 -6.12 -8.96 25.87
C ALA A 72 -5.68 -7.68 25.14
N ALA A 73 -5.06 -6.73 25.86
CA ALA A 73 -4.49 -5.53 25.27
C ALA A 73 -3.34 -5.85 24.30
N ALA A 74 -2.44 -6.75 24.67
CA ALA A 74 -1.34 -7.20 23.81
C ALA A 74 -1.85 -7.85 22.51
N LEU A 75 -2.86 -8.72 22.59
CA LEU A 75 -3.49 -9.34 21.41
C LEU A 75 -4.17 -8.31 20.51
N LYS A 76 -4.82 -7.30 21.09
CA LYS A 76 -5.45 -6.21 20.33
C LYS A 76 -4.39 -5.38 19.59
N GLU A 77 -3.28 -5.08 20.24
CA GLU A 77 -2.18 -4.33 19.63
C GLU A 77 -1.49 -5.14 18.52
N GLU A 78 -1.27 -6.44 18.73
CA GLU A 78 -0.72 -7.31 17.69
C GLU A 78 -1.64 -7.40 16.46
N ARG A 79 -2.95 -7.55 16.69
CA ARG A 79 -3.94 -7.51 15.60
C ARG A 79 -3.89 -6.17 14.86
N ARG A 80 -3.77 -5.05 15.57
CA ARG A 80 -3.63 -3.72 14.96
C ARG A 80 -2.36 -3.62 14.11
N LYS A 81 -1.21 -4.09 14.61
CA LYS A 81 0.06 -4.14 13.87
C LYS A 81 -0.05 -5.01 12.62
N GLN A 82 -0.65 -6.19 12.73
CA GLN A 82 -0.84 -7.09 11.61
C GLN A 82 -1.75 -6.48 10.53
N MET A 83 -2.85 -5.84 10.94
CA MET A 83 -3.76 -5.15 10.01
C MET A 83 -3.10 -3.92 9.38
N ALA A 84 -2.32 -3.14 10.13
CA ALA A 84 -1.54 -2.03 9.60
C ALA A 84 -0.51 -2.52 8.57
N LYS A 85 0.18 -3.63 8.84
CA LYS A 85 1.11 -4.29 7.88
C LYS A 85 0.38 -4.75 6.62
N ARG A 86 -0.80 -5.38 6.74
CA ARG A 86 -1.61 -5.78 5.58
C ARG A 86 -2.05 -4.57 4.74
N ARG A 87 -2.47 -3.48 5.39
CA ARG A 87 -2.85 -2.23 4.74
C ARG A 87 -1.66 -1.61 4.02
N SER A 88 -0.48 -1.53 4.64
CA SER A 88 0.72 -0.96 4.02
C SER A 88 1.21 -1.79 2.81
N ILE A 89 1.13 -3.12 2.89
CA ILE A 89 1.45 -3.99 1.75
C ILE A 89 0.47 -3.77 0.59
N ARG A 90 -0.84 -3.68 0.87
CA ARG A 90 -1.85 -3.42 -0.16
C ARG A 90 -1.63 -2.05 -0.83
N ALA A 91 -1.43 -1.00 -0.04
CA ALA A 91 -1.14 0.34 -0.55
C ALA A 91 0.14 0.36 -1.39
N LYS A 92 1.20 -0.33 -0.95
CA LYS A 92 2.44 -0.45 -1.74
C LYS A 92 2.22 -1.16 -3.08
N ARG A 93 1.43 -2.25 -3.10
CA ARG A 93 1.09 -2.96 -4.34
C ARG A 93 0.32 -2.07 -5.30
N GLU A 94 -0.66 -1.32 -4.81
CA GLU A 94 -1.42 -0.35 -5.61
C GLU A 94 -0.49 0.71 -6.21
N LEU A 95 0.40 1.31 -5.40
CA LEU A 95 1.36 2.30 -5.89
C LEU A 95 2.32 1.71 -6.94
N ASN A 96 2.73 0.45 -6.78
CA ASN A 96 3.56 -0.24 -7.77
C ASN A 96 2.80 -0.48 -9.08
N LEU A 97 1.52 -0.87 -9.01
CA LEU A 97 0.66 -1.06 -10.19
C LEU A 97 0.42 0.26 -10.94
N LEU A 98 0.30 1.38 -10.20
CA LEU A 98 0.18 2.72 -10.76
C LEU A 98 1.50 3.29 -11.29
N GLY A 99 2.59 2.51 -11.26
CA GLY A 99 3.88 2.92 -11.78
C GLY A 99 4.53 4.08 -11.02
N LYS A 100 4.29 4.20 -9.71
CA LYS A 100 4.86 5.30 -8.92
C LYS A 100 6.40 5.30 -9.00
N PRO A 101 7.03 6.44 -9.37
CA PRO A 101 8.49 6.56 -9.46
C PRO A 101 9.20 6.12 -8.19
N LYS A 102 10.30 5.36 -8.35
CA LYS A 102 11.17 5.00 -7.22
C LYS A 102 11.89 6.25 -6.72
N ARG A 103 12.04 6.35 -5.40
CA ARG A 103 12.75 7.46 -4.74
C ARG A 103 14.15 7.64 -5.31
N ALA A 104 14.63 8.89 -5.31
CA ALA A 104 16.00 9.21 -5.66
C ALA A 104 16.98 8.39 -4.83
N ARG A 105 18.00 7.82 -5.48
CA ARG A 105 19.08 7.09 -4.85
C ARG A 105 20.05 8.06 -4.19
N THR A 106 20.50 7.72 -2.99
CA THR A 106 21.58 8.46 -2.32
C THR A 106 22.94 8.03 -2.89
N ALA A 107 23.97 8.86 -2.71
CA ALA A 107 25.33 8.53 -3.14
C ALA A 107 25.80 7.17 -2.58
N PHE A 108 25.48 6.90 -1.31
CA PHE A 108 25.76 5.60 -0.70
C PHE A 108 24.97 4.45 -1.35
N ASN A 109 23.72 4.64 -1.76
CA ASN A 109 22.97 3.60 -2.48
C ASN A 109 23.58 3.26 -3.84
N ILE A 110 24.16 4.26 -4.52
CA ILE A 110 24.84 4.07 -5.80
C ILE A 110 26.15 3.31 -5.57
N PHE A 111 26.97 3.76 -4.62
CA PHE A 111 28.18 3.05 -4.18
C PHE A 111 27.88 1.59 -3.79
N LEU A 112 26.82 1.38 -2.99
CA LEU A 112 26.37 0.03 -2.63
C LEU A 112 26.02 -0.80 -3.86
N ALA A 113 25.23 -0.27 -4.79
CA ALA A 113 24.79 -1.03 -5.96
C ALA A 113 25.97 -1.52 -6.84
N GLU A 114 27.04 -0.72 -6.91
CA GLU A 114 28.25 -1.03 -7.66
C GLU A 114 29.13 -2.05 -6.91
N ASN A 115 29.39 -1.80 -5.61
CA ASN A 115 30.36 -2.57 -4.84
C ASN A 115 29.77 -3.82 -4.16
N TYR A 116 28.44 -4.01 -4.16
CA TYR A 116 27.80 -5.13 -3.45
C TYR A 116 28.16 -6.50 -4.03
N LYS A 117 28.32 -6.60 -5.36
CA LYS A 117 28.70 -7.85 -6.03
C LYS A 117 30.13 -8.26 -5.70
N GLU A 118 31.03 -7.28 -5.68
CA GLU A 118 32.47 -7.46 -5.44
C GLU A 118 32.78 -7.64 -3.95
N SER A 119 31.88 -7.20 -3.05
CA SER A 119 32.10 -7.36 -1.61
C SER A 119 32.07 -8.81 -1.14
N GLU A 120 33.15 -9.23 -0.50
CA GLU A 120 33.27 -10.54 0.13
C GLU A 120 32.61 -10.59 1.52
N GLY A 121 31.78 -11.60 1.75
CA GLY A 121 31.13 -11.84 3.03
C GLY A 121 30.12 -12.97 2.97
N ILE A 122 30.05 -13.76 4.03
CA ILE A 122 29.21 -14.97 4.13
C ILE A 122 27.72 -14.59 4.23
N SER A 123 27.42 -13.45 4.87
CA SER A 123 26.05 -12.98 5.09
C SER A 123 25.83 -11.59 4.46
N PRO A 124 24.64 -11.32 3.87
CA PRO A 124 24.24 -9.99 3.39
C PRO A 124 24.44 -8.87 4.41
N VAL A 125 24.22 -9.15 5.70
CA VAL A 125 24.38 -8.19 6.78
C VAL A 125 25.86 -7.83 6.98
N ALA A 126 26.74 -8.84 6.92
CA ALA A 126 28.18 -8.64 7.04
C ALA A 126 28.73 -7.85 5.84
N LYS A 127 28.27 -8.15 4.62
CA LYS A 127 28.62 -7.39 3.40
C LYS A 127 28.22 -5.91 3.54
N MET A 128 26.99 -5.64 3.97
CA MET A 128 26.48 -4.28 4.14
C MET A 128 27.31 -3.50 5.18
N LYS A 129 27.66 -4.12 6.30
CA LYS A 129 28.49 -3.49 7.34
C LYS A 129 29.87 -3.11 6.80
N LYS A 130 30.55 -4.04 6.10
CA LYS A 130 31.85 -3.76 5.48
C LYS A 130 31.78 -2.61 4.48
N LEU A 131 30.79 -2.60 3.60
CA LEU A 131 30.61 -1.54 2.61
C LEU A 131 30.32 -0.18 3.27
N PHE A 132 29.56 -0.15 4.36
CA PHE A 132 29.35 1.07 5.13
C PHE A 132 30.66 1.58 5.73
N ASP A 133 31.46 0.70 6.32
CA ASP A 133 32.77 1.08 6.89
C ASP A 133 33.73 1.59 5.80
N THR A 134 33.77 0.94 4.64
CA THR A 134 34.53 1.41 3.47
C THR A 134 34.05 2.78 3.03
N TRP A 135 32.74 2.99 2.88
CA TRP A 135 32.16 4.28 2.51
C TRP A 135 32.55 5.39 3.48
N GLN A 136 32.55 5.14 4.79
CA GLN A 136 32.97 6.14 5.78
C GLN A 136 34.43 6.55 5.58
N LYS A 137 35.31 5.58 5.27
CA LYS A 137 36.76 5.79 5.05
C LYS A 137 37.10 6.45 3.72
N LEU A 138 36.21 6.41 2.72
CA LEU A 138 36.46 7.08 1.43
C LEU A 138 36.64 8.59 1.61
N SER A 139 37.61 9.14 0.89
CA SER A 139 37.88 10.58 0.87
C SER A 139 36.77 11.37 0.17
N ALA A 140 36.75 12.68 0.36
CA ALA A 140 35.78 13.55 -0.31
C ALA A 140 35.88 13.46 -1.84
N SER A 141 37.09 13.33 -2.40
CA SER A 141 37.31 13.18 -3.84
C SER A 141 36.78 11.86 -4.38
N GLN A 142 36.99 10.74 -3.67
CA GLN A 142 36.44 9.44 -4.03
C GLN A 142 34.91 9.39 -3.94
N LYS A 143 34.31 10.19 -3.05
CA LYS A 143 32.86 10.33 -2.92
C LYS A 143 32.23 11.23 -3.99
N GLN A 144 32.99 12.13 -4.63
CA GLN A 144 32.44 13.10 -5.59
C GLN A 144 31.64 12.45 -6.75
N PRO A 145 32.13 11.40 -7.43
CA PRO A 145 31.38 10.78 -8.53
C PRO A 145 30.00 10.28 -8.07
N TYR A 146 29.94 9.65 -6.89
CA TYR A 146 28.69 9.15 -6.32
C TYR A 146 27.75 10.27 -5.91
N LEU A 147 28.28 11.39 -5.41
CA LEU A 147 27.49 12.58 -5.07
C LEU A 147 26.88 13.22 -6.32
N GLN A 148 27.64 13.32 -7.40
CA GLN A 148 27.16 13.83 -8.68
C GLN A 148 26.06 12.93 -9.26
N LEU A 149 26.28 11.61 -9.29
CA LEU A 149 25.25 10.66 -9.73
C LEU A 149 23.99 10.71 -8.86
N ALA A 150 24.12 10.94 -7.55
CA ALA A 150 22.97 11.11 -6.67
C ALA A 150 22.18 12.40 -6.95
N GLN A 151 22.88 13.47 -7.33
CA GLN A 151 22.26 14.72 -7.74
C GLN A 151 21.51 14.55 -9.08
N ASP A 152 22.09 13.84 -10.03
CA ASP A 152 21.43 13.53 -11.30
C ASP A 152 20.19 12.63 -11.08
N ASP A 153 20.29 11.63 -10.20
CA ASP A 153 19.15 10.75 -9.86
C ASP A 153 18.04 11.51 -9.11
N LYS A 154 18.40 12.56 -8.36
CA LYS A 154 17.43 13.48 -7.76
C LYS A 154 16.65 14.25 -8.83
N VAL A 155 17.32 14.79 -9.84
CA VAL A 155 16.68 15.48 -10.98
C VAL A 155 15.75 14.52 -11.74
N ARG A 156 16.22 13.30 -12.03
CA ARG A 156 15.40 12.23 -12.61
C ARG A 156 14.12 11.99 -11.79
N TYR A 157 14.26 11.77 -10.48
CA TYR A 157 13.12 11.52 -9.60
C TYR A 157 12.12 12.68 -9.57
N GLU A 158 12.60 13.92 -9.54
CA GLU A 158 11.74 15.12 -9.54
C GLU A 158 10.94 15.23 -10.84
N ASN A 159 11.57 14.97 -11.99
CA ASN A 159 10.90 14.99 -13.29
C ASN A 159 9.88 13.87 -13.42
N GLU A 160 10.25 12.63 -13.09
CA GLU A 160 9.32 11.49 -13.10
C GLU A 160 8.14 11.70 -12.15
N MET A 161 8.39 12.26 -10.97
CA MET A 161 7.32 12.54 -10.00
C MET A 161 6.36 13.62 -10.49
N LYS A 162 6.85 14.67 -11.16
CA LYS A 162 5.96 15.71 -11.74
C LYS A 162 5.02 15.09 -12.77
N SER A 163 5.56 14.29 -13.70
CA SER A 163 4.76 13.60 -14.72
C SER A 163 3.77 12.60 -14.11
N TRP A 164 4.21 11.84 -13.09
CA TRP A 164 3.35 10.89 -12.40
C TRP A 164 2.24 11.57 -11.60
N GLU A 165 2.55 12.66 -10.89
CA GLU A 165 1.54 13.44 -10.15
C GLU A 165 0.50 14.06 -11.10
N ALA A 166 0.94 14.60 -12.24
CA ALA A 166 0.03 15.09 -13.28
C ALA A 166 -0.92 13.99 -13.78
N LYS A 167 -0.39 12.79 -14.06
CA LYS A 167 -1.21 11.62 -14.44
C LYS A 167 -2.19 11.20 -13.34
N MET A 168 -1.80 11.27 -12.07
CA MET A 168 -2.72 10.92 -10.97
C MET A 168 -3.86 11.94 -10.84
N LEU A 169 -3.59 13.22 -11.08
CA LEU A 169 -4.62 14.27 -11.11
C LEU A 169 -5.61 14.04 -12.26
N GLU A 170 -5.13 13.72 -13.46
CA GLU A 170 -5.97 13.40 -14.61
C GLU A 170 -6.89 12.20 -14.34
N LEU A 171 -6.40 11.19 -13.62
CA LEU A 171 -7.18 10.03 -13.19
C LEU A 171 -8.09 10.29 -11.96
N GLY A 172 -8.14 11.53 -11.45
CA GLY A 172 -8.93 11.90 -10.27
C GLY A 172 -8.41 11.33 -8.94
N ARG A 173 -7.17 10.82 -8.91
CA ARG A 173 -6.50 10.23 -7.73
C ARG A 173 -5.62 11.25 -7.02
N GLU A 174 -6.22 12.38 -6.64
CA GLU A 174 -5.52 13.46 -5.94
C GLU A 174 -4.95 13.01 -4.58
N ASP A 175 -5.57 11.99 -3.96
CA ASP A 175 -5.16 11.38 -2.69
C ASP A 175 -3.70 10.88 -2.70
N LEU A 176 -3.17 10.57 -3.88
CA LEU A 176 -1.83 10.01 -4.06
C LEU A 176 -0.75 11.07 -4.33
N VAL A 177 -1.14 12.31 -4.57
CA VAL A 177 -0.25 13.45 -4.87
C VAL A 177 0.34 14.01 -3.58
N ARG A 178 1.61 14.46 -3.60
CA ARG A 178 2.23 15.05 -2.41
C ARG A 178 1.51 16.33 -1.98
N SER A 179 1.41 16.54 -0.66
CA SER A 179 0.76 17.71 -0.07
C SER A 179 1.35 19.04 -0.53
N THR A 180 2.67 19.10 -0.77
CA THR A 180 3.34 20.29 -1.32
C THR A 180 2.80 20.64 -2.71
N THR A 181 2.63 19.65 -3.59
CA THR A 181 2.10 19.83 -4.94
C THR A 181 0.62 20.21 -4.90
N GLN A 182 -0.17 19.59 -4.02
CA GLN A 182 -1.58 19.94 -3.80
C GLN A 182 -1.76 21.41 -3.36
N LYS A 183 -0.93 21.89 -2.43
CA LYS A 183 -0.95 23.29 -1.95
C LYS A 183 -0.62 24.28 -3.08
N LEU A 184 0.33 23.93 -3.95
CA LEU A 184 0.72 24.77 -5.09
C LEU A 184 -0.40 24.91 -6.14
N GLN A 185 -1.25 23.90 -6.31
CA GLN A 185 -2.40 23.99 -7.22
C GLN A 185 -3.61 24.70 -6.64
N LYS A 186 -3.81 24.66 -5.31
CA LYS A 186 -4.92 25.40 -4.65
C LYS A 186 -4.67 26.91 -4.58
N LYS A 187 -3.41 27.33 -4.42
CA LYS A 187 -3.03 28.76 -4.40
C LYS A 187 -3.55 29.57 -5.60
N PRO A 188 -3.35 29.14 -6.87
CA PRO A 188 -3.88 29.89 -8.01
C PRO A 188 -5.42 29.91 -8.07
N ALA A 189 -6.11 28.87 -7.59
CA ALA A 189 -7.58 28.84 -7.54
C ALA A 189 -8.17 29.80 -6.48
N GLU A 190 -7.59 29.88 -5.29
CA GLU A 190 -7.99 30.86 -4.26
C GLU A 190 -7.64 32.30 -4.66
N THR A 191 -6.48 32.52 -5.27
CA THR A 191 -6.05 33.85 -5.72
C THR A 191 -6.92 34.36 -6.88
N ALA A 192 -7.35 33.46 -7.78
CA ALA A 192 -8.29 33.79 -8.85
C ALA A 192 -9.70 34.12 -8.32
N HIS A 193 -10.18 33.39 -7.30
CA HIS A 193 -11.46 33.71 -6.66
C HIS A 193 -11.44 35.04 -5.91
N GLN A 194 -10.33 35.36 -5.22
CA GLN A 194 -10.17 36.64 -4.52
C GLN A 194 -10.01 37.83 -5.48
N ALA A 195 -9.34 37.64 -6.62
CA ALA A 195 -9.24 38.66 -7.67
C ALA A 195 -10.59 38.90 -8.38
N ALA A 196 -11.41 37.86 -8.54
CA ALA A 196 -12.76 37.98 -9.10
C ALA A 196 -13.73 38.71 -8.15
N THR A 197 -13.68 38.43 -6.85
CA THR A 197 -14.50 39.14 -5.85
C THR A 197 -14.06 40.61 -5.66
N ALA A 198 -12.76 40.91 -5.76
CA ALA A 198 -12.25 42.30 -5.74
C ALA A 198 -12.62 43.10 -7.01
N LYS A 199 -12.72 42.46 -8.18
CA LYS A 199 -13.22 43.12 -9.41
C LYS A 199 -14.74 43.34 -9.38
N ALA A 200 -15.49 42.43 -8.75
CA ALA A 200 -16.95 42.58 -8.60
C ALA A 200 -17.34 43.71 -7.63
N SER A 201 -16.52 44.01 -6.61
CA SER A 201 -16.77 45.14 -5.70
C SER A 201 -16.41 46.50 -6.30
N SER A 202 -15.42 46.56 -7.22
CA SER A 202 -15.01 47.80 -7.91
C SER A 202 -16.01 48.28 -8.98
N GLY A 203 -16.73 47.35 -9.63
CA GLY A 203 -17.70 47.68 -10.69
C GLY A 203 -19.00 48.36 -10.24
N ARG A 204 -19.33 48.34 -8.93
CA ARG A 204 -20.65 48.80 -8.43
C ARG A 204 -20.75 50.32 -8.22
N ASN A 205 -19.64 51.05 -8.20
CA ASN A 205 -19.63 52.50 -7.87
C ASN A 205 -19.75 53.46 -9.08
N LYS A 206 -19.83 52.98 -10.33
CA LYS A 206 -19.96 53.85 -11.52
C LYS A 206 -21.40 54.08 -12.03
N ALA A 207 -22.42 53.47 -11.42
CA ALA A 207 -23.80 53.51 -11.93
C ALA A 207 -24.77 54.47 -11.18
N LYS A 208 -24.30 55.25 -10.19
CA LYS A 208 -25.12 56.22 -9.45
C LYS A 208 -24.58 57.64 -9.56
N LEU A 209 -24.53 58.21 -10.76
CA LEU A 209 -24.39 59.68 -10.91
C LEU A 209 -24.90 60.14 -12.29
N LYS A 210 -26.19 59.93 -12.57
CA LYS A 210 -26.91 60.66 -13.62
C LYS A 210 -28.43 60.47 -13.50
N LYS A 211 -29.08 61.26 -12.63
CA LYS A 211 -30.43 61.83 -12.82
C LYS A 211 -30.89 62.60 -11.58
N SER A 212 -30.95 63.93 -11.70
CA SER A 212 -32.06 64.78 -11.22
C SER A 212 -31.71 66.25 -11.47
N GLU A 213 -32.12 66.77 -12.63
CA GLU A 213 -32.51 68.16 -12.86
C GLU A 213 -33.99 68.08 -13.23
N GLU A 214 -34.87 68.47 -12.31
CA GLU A 214 -36.00 69.41 -12.49
C GLU A 214 -36.64 69.65 -11.11
#